data_AF-A0A9X2L398-F1
#
_entry.id   AF-A0A9X2L398-F1
#
_cell.length_a   1.000
_cell.length_b   1.000
_cell.length_c   1.000
_cell.angle_alpha   90.00
_cell.angle_beta   90.00
_cell.angle_gamma   90.00
#
_symmetry.space_group_name_H-M   'P 1'
#
loop_
_entity.id
_entity.type
_entity.pdbx_description
1 polymer ?
#
loop_
_entity_poly.entity_id
_entity_poly.type
_entity_poly.pdbx_seq_one_letter_code
_entity_poly.pdbx_strand_id
1 'polypeptide(L)'
;MEYLIIAIKLIVGLSILNVWLLRSGKETQWRGGDAGSLEEEFKAYGLPIWFMWTVGGLKILFALGLLASIWFTGYPELETYSAYGIAVLMLGAVSMHIKVKDPLKKSLPAFTFLVLSLLIAFL
;
A
#
# COMPACT_ATOMS: atom_id res chain seq x y z
N MET A 1 -4.28 -23.54 2.56
CA MET A 1 -3.34 -22.54 2.04
C MET A 1 -4.04 -21.55 1.12
N GLU A 2 -4.79 -22.02 0.13
CA GLU A 2 -5.52 -21.17 -0.82
C GLU A 2 -6.44 -20.12 -0.17
N TYR A 3 -7.34 -20.52 0.73
CA TYR A 3 -8.23 -19.57 1.42
C TYR A 3 -7.50 -18.53 2.28
N LEU A 4 -6.32 -18.88 2.82
CA LEU A 4 -5.50 -17.94 3.59
C LEU A 4 -4.93 -16.86 2.67
N ILE A 5 -4.37 -17.25 1.52
CA ILE A 5 -3.83 -16.30 0.53
C ILE A 5 -4.95 -15.40 0.01
N ILE A 6 -6.13 -15.95 -0.28
CA ILE A 6 -7.31 -15.16 -0.69
C ILE A 6 -7.67 -14.14 0.39
N ALA A 7 -7.72 -14.53 1.67
CA ALA A 7 -8.00 -13.61 2.76
C ALA A 7 -6.96 -12.47 2.84
N ILE A 8 -5.67 -12.79 2.68
CA ILE A 8 -4.60 -11.77 2.69
C ILE A 8 -4.75 -10.82 1.51
N LYS A 9 -5.03 -11.32 0.29
CA LYS A 9 -5.29 -10.49 -0.91
C LYS A 9 -6.45 -9.52 -0.67
N LEU A 10 -7.55 -10.00 -0.10
CA LEU A 10 -8.70 -9.17 0.25
C LEU A 10 -8.33 -8.08 1.27
N ILE A 11 -7.61 -8.44 2.34
CA ILE A 11 -7.17 -7.49 3.37
C ILE A 11 -6.27 -6.41 2.77
N VAL A 12 -5.24 -6.79 2.00
CA VAL A 12 -4.28 -5.85 1.40
C VAL A 12 -4.99 -4.96 0.37
N GLY A 13 -5.70 -5.56 -0.59
CA GLY A 13 -6.34 -4.85 -1.68
C GLY A 13 -7.40 -3.86 -1.17
N LEU A 14 -8.35 -4.32 -0.36
CA LEU A 14 -9.43 -3.47 0.15
C LEU A 14 -8.90 -2.38 1.09
N SER A 15 -7.87 -2.67 1.89
CA SER A 15 -7.28 -1.65 2.79
C SER A 15 -6.60 -0.53 2.01
N ILE A 16 -5.84 -0.86 0.96
CA ILE A 16 -5.20 0.13 0.10
C ILE A 16 -6.27 0.99 -0.59
N LEU A 17 -7.31 0.37 -1.16
CA LEU A 17 -8.42 1.10 -1.78
C LEU A 17 -9.14 2.00 -0.79
N ASN A 18 -9.41 1.53 0.43
CA ASN A 18 -10.03 2.33 1.49
C ASN A 18 -9.18 3.58 1.82
N VAL A 19 -7.85 3.43 1.95
CA VAL A 19 -6.96 4.56 2.26
C VAL A 19 -6.94 5.59 1.13
N TRP A 20 -6.82 5.14 -0.12
CA TRP A 20 -6.60 6.03 -1.26
C TRP A 20 -7.89 6.61 -1.85
N LEU A 21 -9.02 5.92 -1.75
CA LEU A 21 -10.30 6.38 -2.30
C LEU A 21 -11.21 7.04 -1.26
N LEU A 22 -11.27 6.52 -0.02
CA LEU A 22 -12.26 6.95 0.98
C LEU A 22 -11.66 7.78 2.12
N ARG A 23 -10.37 7.59 2.41
CA ARG A 23 -9.69 8.21 3.57
C ARG A 23 -8.54 9.12 3.19
N SER A 24 -8.38 9.47 1.91
CA SER A 24 -7.26 10.27 1.41
C SER A 24 -7.12 11.61 2.15
N GLY A 25 -8.24 12.27 2.42
CA GLY A 25 -8.32 13.52 3.19
C GLY A 25 -8.64 13.37 4.68
N LYS A 26 -8.56 12.17 5.26
CA LYS A 26 -8.88 11.93 6.67
C LYS A 26 -7.61 11.78 7.52
N GLU A 27 -7.65 12.38 8.70
CA GLU A 27 -6.62 12.24 9.71
C GLU A 27 -6.57 10.80 10.23
N THR A 28 -5.36 10.31 10.46
CA THR A 28 -5.16 8.98 11.04
C THR A 28 -3.89 8.98 11.87
N GLN A 29 -3.84 8.15 12.91
CA GLN A 29 -2.64 7.96 13.73
C GLN A 29 -1.43 7.38 12.96
N TRP A 30 -1.61 7.01 11.70
CA TRP A 30 -0.60 6.39 10.84
C TRP A 30 0.02 7.36 9.84
N ARG A 31 -0.51 8.59 9.73
CA ARG A 31 0.02 9.61 8.79
C ARG A 31 1.44 9.99 9.16
N GLY A 32 2.29 10.17 8.14
CA GLY A 32 3.67 10.58 8.32
C GLY A 32 3.82 12.05 8.74
N GLY A 33 4.75 12.33 9.65
CA GLY A 33 4.89 13.65 10.27
C GLY A 33 3.60 14.09 10.96
N ASP A 34 3.31 15.38 11.01
CA ASP A 34 2.08 15.92 11.62
C ASP A 34 0.92 16.08 10.60
N ALA A 35 0.93 15.25 9.54
CA ALA A 35 -0.04 15.37 8.46
C ALA A 35 -1.44 14.87 8.84
N GLY A 36 -2.46 15.63 8.45
CA GLY A 36 -3.87 15.24 8.53
C GLY A 36 -4.40 14.57 7.26
N SER A 37 -3.72 14.71 6.12
CA SER A 37 -4.13 14.14 4.83
C SER A 37 -2.97 13.49 4.07
N LEU A 38 -3.27 12.71 3.02
CA LEU A 38 -2.24 12.19 2.10
C LEU A 38 -1.44 13.32 1.43
N GLU A 39 -2.11 14.43 1.09
CA GLU A 39 -1.44 15.55 0.46
C GLU A 39 -0.43 16.21 1.41
N GLU A 40 -0.83 16.44 2.66
CA GLU A 40 0.06 16.96 3.70
C GLU A 40 1.18 15.98 4.03
N GLU A 41 0.92 14.68 4.00
CA GLU A 41 1.91 13.62 4.24
C GLU A 41 3.00 13.64 3.16
N PHE A 42 2.63 13.75 1.88
CA PHE A 42 3.61 13.89 0.80
C PHE A 42 4.37 15.22 0.86
N LYS A 43 3.70 16.32 1.26
CA LYS A 43 4.38 17.60 1.54
C LYS A 43 5.40 17.46 2.67
N ALA A 44 5.05 16.79 3.77
CA ALA A 44 5.96 16.53 4.89
C ALA A 44 7.17 15.66 4.48
N TYR A 45 6.98 14.74 3.53
CA TYR A 45 8.07 13.96 2.93
C TYR A 45 8.98 14.77 2.01
N GLY A 46 8.61 16.01 1.66
CA GLY A 46 9.28 16.85 0.68
C GLY A 46 9.07 16.37 -0.75
N LEU A 47 7.93 15.73 -1.04
CA LEU A 47 7.58 15.20 -2.35
C LEU A 47 6.50 16.06 -3.02
N PRO A 48 6.58 16.26 -4.35
CA PRO A 48 5.61 17.07 -5.07
C PRO A 48 4.27 16.34 -5.24
N ILE A 49 3.20 17.10 -5.42
CA ILE A 49 1.83 16.56 -5.52
C ILE A 49 1.63 15.58 -6.68
N TRP A 50 2.30 15.79 -7.82
CA TRP A 50 2.20 14.87 -8.95
C TRP A 50 2.72 13.47 -8.58
N PHE A 51 3.74 13.39 -7.72
CA PHE A 51 4.29 12.11 -7.26
C PHE A 51 3.31 11.39 -6.33
N MET A 52 2.55 12.12 -5.52
CA MET A 52 1.42 11.54 -4.77
C MET A 52 0.41 10.87 -5.70
N TRP A 53 0.08 11.53 -6.81
CA TRP A 53 -0.90 11.01 -7.77
C TRP A 53 -0.35 9.75 -8.47
N THR A 54 0.93 9.74 -8.83
CA THR A 54 1.60 8.55 -9.37
C THR A 54 1.58 7.39 -8.38
N VAL A 55 2.01 7.62 -7.13
CA VAL A 55 2.02 6.55 -6.10
C VAL A 55 0.60 6.07 -5.81
N GLY A 56 -0.38 6.96 -5.73
CA GLY A 56 -1.78 6.62 -5.50
C GLY A 56 -2.38 5.81 -6.64
N GLY A 57 -2.17 6.25 -7.88
CA GLY A 57 -2.60 5.54 -9.08
C GLY A 57 -2.02 4.13 -9.15
N LEU A 58 -0.71 3.98 -8.90
CA LEU A 58 -0.06 2.67 -8.86
C LEU A 58 -0.59 1.79 -7.72
N LYS A 59 -0.79 2.34 -6.52
CA LYS A 59 -1.36 1.58 -5.39
C LYS A 59 -2.76 1.08 -5.70
N ILE A 60 -3.61 1.91 -6.31
CA ILE A 60 -4.96 1.51 -6.74
C ILE A 60 -4.88 0.45 -7.83
N LEU A 61 -4.04 0.64 -8.85
CA LEU A 61 -3.86 -0.31 -9.96
C LEU A 61 -3.45 -1.70 -9.44
N PHE A 62 -2.41 -1.77 -8.61
CA PHE A 62 -1.95 -3.05 -8.07
C PHE A 62 -2.92 -3.64 -7.05
N ALA A 63 -3.64 -2.83 -6.26
CA ALA A 63 -4.67 -3.35 -5.38
C ALA A 63 -5.83 -3.98 -6.17
N LEU A 64 -6.27 -3.35 -7.27
CA LEU A 64 -7.29 -3.92 -8.16
C LEU A 64 -6.78 -5.18 -8.87
N GLY A 65 -5.54 -5.18 -9.37
CA GLY A 65 -4.92 -6.35 -9.97
C GLY A 65 -4.82 -7.53 -8.98
N LEU A 66 -4.43 -7.24 -7.73
CA LEU A 66 -4.34 -8.24 -6.67
C LEU A 66 -5.71 -8.85 -6.36
N LEU A 67 -6.76 -8.02 -6.27
CA LEU A 67 -8.12 -8.52 -6.05
C LEU A 67 -8.61 -9.32 -7.27
N ALA A 68 -8.40 -8.82 -8.49
CA ALA A 68 -8.78 -9.49 -9.72
C ALA A 68 -8.16 -10.89 -9.83
N SER A 69 -6.92 -11.08 -9.36
CA SER A 69 -6.24 -12.39 -9.36
C SER A 69 -6.99 -13.51 -8.63
N ILE A 70 -7.93 -13.18 -7.73
CA ILE A 70 -8.77 -14.16 -7.04
C ILE A 70 -9.69 -14.90 -8.03
N TRP A 71 -10.16 -14.21 -9.07
CA TRP A 71 -11.05 -14.78 -10.09
C TRP A 71 -10.29 -15.19 -11.37
N PHE A 72 -9.21 -14.50 -11.70
CA PHE A 72 -8.39 -14.76 -12.89
C PHE A 72 -7.23 -15.72 -12.58
N THR A 73 -7.54 -16.89 -12.03
CA THR A 73 -6.53 -17.87 -11.57
C THR A 73 -5.66 -18.45 -12.70
N GLY A 74 -6.07 -18.31 -13.96
CA GLY A 74 -5.28 -18.71 -15.14
C GLY A 74 -4.11 -17.77 -15.49
N TYR A 75 -3.93 -16.67 -14.76
CA TYR A 75 -2.90 -15.65 -15.02
C TYR A 75 -2.07 -15.37 -13.74
N PRO A 76 -1.19 -16.29 -13.31
CA PRO A 76 -0.41 -16.15 -12.08
C PRO A 76 0.47 -14.88 -12.07
N GLU A 77 0.89 -14.39 -13.24
CA GLU A 77 1.69 -13.18 -13.35
C GLU A 77 0.94 -11.94 -12.85
N LEU A 78 -0.39 -11.90 -12.98
CA LEU A 78 -1.20 -10.79 -12.48
C LEU A 78 -1.08 -10.65 -10.96
N GLU A 79 -1.13 -11.77 -10.26
CA GLU A 79 -0.94 -11.84 -8.81
C GLU A 79 0.47 -11.41 -8.43
N THR A 80 1.48 -12.03 -9.04
CA THR A 80 2.88 -11.82 -8.72
C THR A 80 3.29 -10.36 -8.97
N TYR A 81 2.93 -9.78 -10.12
CA TYR A 81 3.25 -8.39 -10.42
C TYR A 81 2.49 -7.40 -9.54
N SER A 82 1.24 -7.69 -9.18
CA SER A 82 0.48 -6.86 -8.26
C SER A 82 1.09 -6.89 -6.85
N ALA A 83 1.46 -8.07 -6.36
CA ALA A 83 2.08 -8.25 -5.05
C ALA A 83 3.45 -7.56 -4.97
N TYR A 84 4.32 -7.75 -5.97
CA TYR A 84 5.61 -7.05 -6.02
C TYR A 84 5.46 -5.54 -6.17
N GLY A 85 4.53 -5.08 -7.01
CA GLY A 85 4.22 -3.66 -7.16
C GLY A 85 3.82 -3.01 -5.83
N ILE A 86 2.93 -3.65 -5.07
CA ILE A 86 2.56 -3.19 -3.72
C ILE A 86 3.77 -3.22 -2.79
N ALA A 87 4.54 -4.31 -2.77
CA ALA A 87 5.72 -4.44 -1.91
C ALA A 87 6.73 -3.31 -2.14
N VAL A 88 7.07 -2.99 -3.40
CA VAL A 88 7.98 -1.88 -3.74
C VAL A 88 7.43 -0.54 -3.24
N LEU A 89 6.13 -0.28 -3.44
CA LEU A 89 5.50 0.96 -2.97
C LEU A 89 5.43 1.05 -1.44
N MET A 90 5.25 -0.08 -0.74
CA MET A 90 5.29 -0.14 0.72
C MET A 90 6.69 0.08 1.27
N LEU A 91 7.72 -0.48 0.62
CA LEU A 91 9.11 -0.21 0.96
C LEU A 91 9.43 1.29 0.83
N GLY A 92 8.96 1.93 -0.23
CA GLY A 92 9.06 3.39 -0.40
C GLY A 92 8.37 4.15 0.74
N ALA A 93 7.16 3.73 1.14
CA ALA A 93 6.43 4.35 2.24
C ALA A 93 7.14 4.21 3.60
N VAL A 94 7.64 3.00 3.92
CA VAL A 94 8.46 2.77 5.13
C VAL A 94 9.70 3.65 5.12
N SER A 95 10.37 3.75 3.97
CA SER A 95 11.55 4.61 3.80
C SER A 95 11.24 6.09 4.04
N MET A 96 10.05 6.57 3.63
CA MET A 96 9.63 7.95 3.89
C MET A 96 9.35 8.22 5.37
N HIS A 97 8.70 7.30 6.09
CA HIS A 97 8.54 7.43 7.53
C HIS A 97 9.89 7.47 8.27
N ILE A 98 10.87 6.66 7.83
CA ILE A 98 12.24 6.71 8.37
C ILE A 98 12.89 8.07 8.07
N LYS A 99 12.74 8.57 6.83
CA LYS A 99 13.29 9.86 6.39
C LYS A 99 12.80 11.03 7.24
N VAL A 100 11.51 11.07 7.57
CA VAL A 100 10.92 12.12 8.43
C VAL A 100 11.00 11.79 9.92
N LYS A 101 11.68 10.71 10.30
CA LYS A 101 11.92 10.28 11.68
C LYS A 101 10.64 10.05 12.48
N ASP A 102 9.62 9.50 11.82
CA ASP A 102 8.39 9.12 12.50
C ASP A 102 8.63 8.03 13.56
N PRO A 103 7.82 8.00 14.65
CA PRO A 103 7.74 6.84 15.52
C PRO A 103 7.40 5.58 14.72
N LEU A 104 8.04 4.45 15.05
CA LEU A 104 7.85 3.16 14.35
C LEU A 104 6.39 2.73 14.21
N LYS A 105 5.53 3.14 15.15
CA LYS A 105 4.09 2.89 15.12
C LYS A 105 3.44 3.40 13.82
N LYS A 106 3.86 4.55 13.29
CA LYS A 106 3.28 5.12 12.06
C LYS A 106 3.61 4.30 10.81
N SER A 107 4.80 3.68 10.78
CA SER A 107 5.21 2.77 9.71
C SER A 107 4.54 1.40 9.75
N LEU A 108 3.82 1.06 10.83
CA LEU A 108 3.26 -0.28 11.04
C LEU A 108 2.34 -0.75 9.91
N PRO A 109 1.41 0.07 9.37
CA PRO A 109 0.58 -0.37 8.24
C PRO A 109 1.39 -0.63 6.98
N ALA A 110 2.33 0.26 6.64
CA ALA A 110 3.18 0.10 5.46
C ALA A 110 4.06 -1.15 5.58
N PHE A 111 4.68 -1.37 6.75
CA PHE A 111 5.48 -2.56 7.00
C PHE A 111 4.64 -3.84 6.97
N THR A 112 3.45 -3.84 7.57
CA THR A 112 2.53 -4.99 7.51
C THR A 112 2.18 -5.33 6.07
N PHE A 113 1.82 -4.34 5.24
CA PHE A 113 1.49 -4.59 3.84
C PHE A 113 2.71 -4.99 3.00
N LEU A 114 3.92 -4.53 3.34
CA LEU A 114 5.15 -5.04 2.73
C LEU A 114 5.28 -6.55 2.98
N VAL A 115 5.19 -6.98 4.24
CA VAL A 115 5.32 -8.41 4.60
C VAL A 115 4.21 -9.24 3.96
N LEU A 116 2.94 -8.80 4.05
CA LEU A 116 1.82 -9.52 3.46
C LEU A 116 1.92 -9.64 1.94
N SER A 117 2.39 -8.60 1.26
CA SER A 117 2.55 -8.64 -0.20
C SER A 117 3.70 -9.56 -0.61
N LEU A 118 4.81 -9.58 0.15
CA LEU A 118 5.89 -10.54 -0.09
C LEU A 118 5.44 -11.98 0.20
N LEU A 119 4.63 -12.19 1.24
CA LEU A 119 4.05 -13.51 1.52
C LEU A 119 3.18 -13.99 0.36
N ILE A 120 2.35 -13.13 -0.24
CA ILE A 120 1.57 -13.49 -1.44
C ILE A 120 2.51 -13.78 -2.62
N ALA A 121 3.59 -13.02 -2.80
CA ALA A 121 4.48 -13.19 -3.95
C ALA A 121 5.32 -14.48 -3.92
N PHE A 122 5.50 -15.11 -2.74
CA PHE A 122 6.39 -16.26 -2.54
C PHE A 122 5.68 -17.55 -2.09
N LEU A 123 4.38 -17.51 -1.81
CA LEU A 123 3.58 -18.67 -1.37
C LEU A 123 2.54 -19.05 -2.42
#